data_AF-A0A968HVD6-F1
#
_entry.id   AF-A0A968HVD6-F1
#
_cell.length_a   1.000
_cell.length_b   1.000
_cell.length_c   1.000
_cell.angle_alpha   90.00
_cell.angle_beta   90.00
_cell.angle_gamma   90.00
#
_symmetry.space_group_name_H-M   'P 1'
#
loop_
_entity.id
_entity.type
_entity.pdbx_description
1 polymer ?
#
loop_
_entity_poly.entity_id
_entity_poly.type
_entity_poly.pdbx_seq_one_letter_code
_entity_poly.pdbx_strand_id
1 'polypeptide(L)'
;MNYLDFADVDGTISEVTQVMMWEAIADLQTGHHDRPITAILVIKTCKRLISCLTTEDKPKPSELFLTLLHQSEPLNLVVLLLKLALLCTATHTYLESCLAELLKYYSDFDEVQCHEFIQLMNLITLASSIYTDETRYNLVSIDPFNPLVREKRIFSQARC
;
A
#
# COMPACT_ATOMS: atom_id res chain seq x y z
N MET A 1 13.68 11.83 8.10
CA MET A 1 13.24 10.44 7.86
C MET A 1 11.82 10.56 7.29
N ASN A 2 11.71 10.95 6.01
CA ASN A 2 10.47 11.45 5.40
C ASN A 2 9.95 10.45 4.35
N TYR A 3 9.70 9.21 4.74
CA TYR A 3 9.24 8.17 3.80
C TYR A 3 7.73 7.88 3.87
N LEU A 4 7.08 8.40 4.91
CA LEU A 4 5.65 8.25 5.20
C LEU A 4 4.87 9.56 5.04
N ASP A 5 5.46 10.57 4.41
CA ASP A 5 4.72 11.81 4.17
C ASP A 5 3.62 11.54 3.13
N PHE A 6 2.37 11.79 3.54
CA PHE A 6 1.19 11.58 2.74
C PHE A 6 1.07 12.75 1.75
N ALA A 7 0.73 12.45 0.50
CA ALA A 7 0.18 13.49 -0.38
C ALA A 7 -1.29 13.64 0.00
N ASP A 8 -1.57 14.29 1.14
CA ASP A 8 -2.92 14.50 1.62
C ASP A 8 -3.34 15.96 1.45
N VAL A 9 -4.57 16.15 0.96
CA VAL A 9 -5.22 17.45 0.73
C VAL A 9 -5.89 17.95 2.01
N ASP A 10 -6.11 17.09 3.01
CA ASP A 10 -6.73 17.45 4.29
C ASP A 10 -5.87 17.00 5.49
N GLY A 11 -5.18 17.95 6.13
CA GLY A 11 -4.20 17.68 7.20
C GLY A 11 -4.73 16.91 8.42
N THR A 12 -6.06 16.80 8.56
CA THR A 12 -6.72 16.11 9.67
C THR A 12 -6.63 14.59 9.57
N ILE A 13 -6.68 14.03 8.36
CA ILE A 13 -6.63 12.57 8.14
C ILE A 13 -5.20 12.05 8.30
N SER A 14 -4.21 12.83 7.84
CA SER A 14 -2.79 12.57 8.09
C SER A 14 -2.45 12.43 9.58
N GLU A 15 -2.98 13.30 10.45
CA GLU A 15 -2.72 13.22 11.90
C GLU A 15 -3.36 12.00 12.56
N VAL A 16 -4.64 11.70 12.26
CA VAL A 16 -5.36 10.56 12.85
C VAL A 16 -4.74 9.23 12.40
N THR A 17 -4.40 9.12 11.12
CA THR A 17 -3.77 7.90 10.57
C THR A 17 -2.38 7.68 11.16
N GLN A 18 -1.61 8.76 11.36
CA GLN A 18 -0.30 8.67 12.00
C GLN A 18 -0.40 8.25 13.46
N VAL A 19 -1.38 8.76 14.22
CA VAL A 19 -1.61 8.37 15.63
C VAL A 19 -2.01 6.91 15.72
N MET A 20 -2.98 6.45 14.93
CA MET A 20 -3.44 5.05 14.95
C MET A 20 -2.34 4.08 14.51
N MET A 21 -1.54 4.44 13.51
CA MET A 21 -0.36 3.66 13.13
C MET A 21 0.70 3.66 14.24
N TRP A 22 0.91 4.77 14.94
CA TRP A 22 1.88 4.85 16.03
C TRP A 22 1.45 4.00 17.23
N GLU A 23 0.18 4.03 17.61
CA GLU A 23 -0.38 3.17 18.67
C GLU A 23 -0.24 1.68 18.31
N ALA A 24 -0.59 1.30 17.08
CA ALA A 24 -0.45 -0.07 16.61
C ALA A 24 1.01 -0.58 16.67
N ILE A 25 1.99 0.32 16.48
CA ILE A 25 3.41 0.01 16.60
C ILE A 25 3.88 0.06 18.07
N ALA A 26 3.34 0.96 18.89
CA ALA A 26 3.72 1.12 20.29
C ALA A 26 3.49 -0.16 21.10
N ASP A 27 2.41 -0.89 20.81
CA ASP A 27 2.12 -2.20 21.39
C ASP A 27 3.21 -3.26 21.09
N LEU A 28 3.95 -3.11 19.99
CA LEU A 28 5.07 -4.00 19.65
C LEU A 28 6.38 -3.60 20.33
N GLN A 29 6.46 -2.39 20.89
CA GLN A 29 7.71 -1.79 21.39
C GLN A 29 8.05 -2.11 22.85
N THR A 30 7.21 -2.84 23.59
CA THR A 30 7.48 -3.15 25.00
C THR A 30 8.84 -3.89 25.14
N GLY A 31 9.86 -3.17 25.62
CA GLY A 31 11.17 -3.70 25.99
C GLY A 31 12.29 -3.74 24.93
N HIS A 32 12.16 -3.03 23.79
CA HIS A 32 13.13 -3.13 22.67
C HIS A 32 13.89 -1.84 22.30
N HIS A 33 13.79 -0.77 23.10
CA HIS A 33 14.30 0.57 22.75
C HIS A 33 15.82 0.67 22.43
N ASP A 34 16.66 -0.26 22.92
CA ASP A 34 18.10 -0.27 22.67
C ASP A 34 18.59 -1.46 21.82
N ARG A 35 17.69 -2.21 21.19
CA ARG A 35 18.05 -3.39 20.39
C ARG A 35 18.13 -3.04 18.90
N PRO A 36 19.10 -3.61 18.16
CA PRO A 36 19.20 -3.40 16.72
C PRO A 36 17.92 -3.87 16.02
N ILE A 37 17.49 -3.14 14.99
CA ILE A 37 16.34 -3.52 14.17
C ILE A 37 16.65 -4.85 13.49
N THR A 38 15.93 -5.90 13.87
CA THR A 38 16.08 -7.24 13.27
C THR A 38 15.06 -7.44 12.16
N ALA A 39 15.37 -8.29 11.18
CA ALA A 39 14.43 -8.66 10.12
C ALA A 39 13.11 -9.23 10.69
N ILE A 40 13.17 -9.94 11.82
CA ILE A 40 11.99 -10.46 12.51
C ILE A 40 11.11 -9.32 13.04
N LEU A 41 11.72 -8.27 13.60
CA LEU A 41 10.98 -7.10 14.07
C LEU A 41 10.30 -6.39 12.90
N VAL A 42 11.02 -6.19 11.78
CA VAL A 42 10.45 -5.61 10.56
C VAL A 42 9.23 -6.41 10.08
N ILE A 43 9.34 -7.73 9.97
CA ILE A 43 8.24 -8.60 9.54
C ILE A 43 7.03 -8.46 10.49
N LYS A 44 7.25 -8.46 11.81
CA LYS A 44 6.17 -8.32 12.80
C LYS A 44 5.48 -6.96 12.69
N THR A 45 6.25 -5.89 12.57
CA THR A 45 5.73 -4.53 12.42
C THR A 45 4.95 -4.38 11.11
N CYS A 46 5.49 -4.88 9.99
CA CYS A 46 4.79 -4.85 8.71
C CYS A 46 3.47 -5.65 8.76
N LYS A 47 3.45 -6.83 9.37
CA LYS A 47 2.21 -7.61 9.52
C LYS A 47 1.18 -6.89 10.41
N ARG A 48 1.60 -6.27 11.50
CA ARG A 48 0.70 -5.49 12.38
C ARG A 48 0.11 -4.31 11.62
N LEU A 49 0.93 -3.55 10.90
CA LEU A 49 0.45 -2.43 10.08
C LEU A 49 -0.52 -2.89 8.99
N ILE A 50 -0.20 -3.98 8.28
CA ILE A 50 -1.12 -4.57 7.30
C ILE A 50 -2.45 -4.94 7.96
N SER A 51 -2.43 -5.55 9.15
CA SER A 51 -3.65 -5.88 9.91
C SER A 51 -4.47 -4.62 10.22
N CYS A 52 -3.83 -3.58 10.78
CA CYS A 52 -4.52 -2.33 11.12
C CYS A 52 -5.05 -1.60 9.87
N LEU A 53 -4.38 -1.74 8.72
CA LEU A 53 -4.83 -1.19 7.44
C LEU A 53 -5.81 -2.10 6.69
N THR A 54 -6.19 -3.27 7.23
CA THR A 54 -7.10 -4.21 6.56
C THR A 54 -8.08 -4.88 7.52
N THR A 55 -7.62 -5.87 8.29
CA THR A 55 -8.43 -6.85 9.03
C THR A 55 -7.83 -7.08 10.42
N GLU A 56 -7.89 -6.07 11.28
CA GLU A 56 -7.18 -6.04 12.58
C GLU A 56 -7.51 -7.25 13.46
N ASP A 57 -8.79 -7.61 13.55
CA ASP A 57 -9.30 -8.78 14.31
C ASP A 57 -10.26 -9.60 13.43
N LYS A 58 -9.74 -10.15 12.33
CA LYS A 58 -10.42 -11.02 11.34
C LYS A 58 -11.71 -11.70 11.85
N PRO A 59 -12.79 -11.74 11.05
CA PRO A 59 -12.82 -11.50 9.59
C PRO A 59 -13.32 -10.11 9.19
N LYS A 60 -13.44 -9.17 10.13
CA LYS A 60 -14.02 -7.85 9.85
C LYS A 60 -12.94 -6.84 9.41
N PRO A 61 -13.31 -5.85 8.58
CA PRO A 61 -12.43 -4.73 8.31
C PRO A 61 -12.06 -4.01 9.61
N SER A 62 -10.84 -3.49 9.71
CA SER A 62 -10.44 -2.64 10.83
C SER A 62 -11.14 -1.29 10.77
N GLU A 63 -11.27 -0.61 11.91
CA GLU A 63 -11.83 0.74 11.98
C GLU A 63 -11.02 1.74 11.13
N LEU A 64 -9.70 1.59 11.12
CA LEU A 64 -8.83 2.42 10.28
C LEU A 64 -9.01 2.13 8.79
N PHE A 65 -9.24 0.88 8.39
CA PHE A 65 -9.60 0.55 7.01
C PHE A 65 -10.92 1.21 6.62
N LEU A 66 -11.95 1.10 7.46
CA LEU A 66 -13.25 1.72 7.19
C LEU A 66 -13.14 3.25 7.11
N THR A 67 -12.34 3.86 7.98
CA THR A 67 -12.13 5.31 7.98
C THR A 67 -11.44 5.74 6.68
N LEU A 68 -10.36 5.06 6.28
CA LEU A 68 -9.66 5.36 5.05
C LEU A 68 -10.50 5.10 3.80
N LEU A 69 -11.31 4.03 3.79
CA LEU A 69 -12.16 3.69 2.66
C LEU A 69 -13.20 4.77 2.37
N HIS A 70 -13.85 5.32 3.41
CA HIS A 70 -14.94 6.29 3.26
C HIS A 70 -14.48 7.76 3.27
N GLN A 71 -13.33 8.07 3.88
CA GLN A 71 -12.91 9.47 4.12
C GLN A 71 -11.67 9.91 3.34
N SER A 72 -10.82 8.98 2.90
CA SER A 72 -9.60 9.31 2.16
C SER A 72 -9.75 9.00 0.68
N GLU A 73 -8.96 9.66 -0.17
CA GLU A 73 -8.82 9.19 -1.55
C GLU A 73 -8.33 7.73 -1.52
N PRO A 74 -9.03 6.76 -2.15
CA PRO A 74 -8.70 5.33 -2.09
C PRO A 74 -7.24 5.02 -2.47
N LEU A 75 -6.63 5.90 -3.27
CA LEU A 75 -5.24 5.82 -3.69
C LEU A 75 -4.26 5.88 -2.51
N ASN A 76 -4.56 6.63 -1.43
CA ASN A 76 -3.68 6.74 -0.28
C ASN A 76 -3.54 5.40 0.45
N LEU A 77 -4.65 4.69 0.66
CA LEU A 77 -4.65 3.34 1.23
C LEU A 77 -3.89 2.36 0.32
N VAL A 78 -4.10 2.44 -1.00
CA VAL A 78 -3.37 1.61 -1.99
C VAL A 78 -1.85 1.84 -1.88
N VAL A 79 -1.41 3.10 -1.87
CA VAL A 79 0.01 3.46 -1.77
C VAL A 79 0.63 2.96 -0.46
N LEU A 80 -0.09 3.05 0.67
CA LEU A 80 0.38 2.53 1.95
C LEU A 80 0.60 1.01 1.92
N LEU A 81 -0.40 0.27 1.44
CA LEU A 81 -0.32 -1.19 1.35
C LEU A 81 0.82 -1.63 0.42
N LEU A 82 1.02 -0.93 -0.69
CA LEU A 82 2.13 -1.19 -1.62
C LEU A 82 3.49 -0.87 -0.99
N LYS A 83 3.64 0.26 -0.30
CA LYS A 83 4.88 0.60 0.42
C LYS A 83 5.23 -0.51 1.42
N LEU A 84 4.25 -1.06 2.14
CA LEU A 84 4.47 -2.17 3.08
C LEU A 84 4.85 -3.47 2.39
N ALA A 85 4.19 -3.81 1.28
CA ALA A 85 4.52 -4.97 0.46
C ALA A 85 5.96 -4.88 -0.08
N LEU A 86 6.34 -3.74 -0.65
CA LEU A 86 7.68 -3.49 -1.21
C LEU A 86 8.77 -3.42 -0.14
N LEU A 87 8.46 -2.91 1.06
CA LEU A 87 9.42 -2.83 2.16
C LEU A 87 9.80 -4.22 2.68
N CYS A 88 8.85 -5.15 2.73
CA CYS A 88 9.05 -6.48 3.30
C CYS A 88 8.34 -7.55 2.47
N THR A 89 9.06 -8.15 1.51
CA THR A 89 8.52 -9.21 0.63
C THR A 89 7.95 -10.40 1.42
N ALA A 90 8.50 -10.70 2.59
CA ALA A 90 8.01 -11.75 3.50
C ALA A 90 6.59 -11.51 4.05
N THR A 91 6.00 -10.32 3.82
CA THR A 91 4.61 -10.02 4.20
C THR A 91 3.62 -10.04 3.05
N HIS A 92 4.03 -10.32 1.81
CA HIS A 92 3.13 -10.39 0.65
C HIS A 92 1.97 -11.38 0.86
N THR A 93 2.28 -12.63 1.20
CA THR A 93 1.26 -13.66 1.44
C THR A 93 0.31 -13.29 2.59
N TYR A 94 0.79 -12.51 3.57
CA TYR A 94 -0.07 -12.02 4.65
C TYR A 94 -1.05 -10.96 4.14
N LEU A 95 -0.57 -10.01 3.32
CA LEU A 95 -1.43 -9.00 2.68
C LEU A 95 -2.48 -9.67 1.78
N GLU A 96 -2.08 -10.62 0.93
CA GLU A 96 -3.01 -11.38 0.08
C GLU A 96 -4.10 -12.09 0.90
N SER A 97 -3.71 -12.68 2.04
CA SER A 97 -4.66 -13.33 2.95
C SER A 97 -5.66 -12.35 3.56
N CYS A 98 -5.20 -11.17 3.97
CA CYS A 98 -6.07 -10.11 4.49
C CYS A 98 -7.02 -9.57 3.41
N LEU A 99 -6.55 -9.39 2.17
CA LEU A 99 -7.40 -8.98 1.05
C LEU A 99 -8.44 -10.05 0.71
N ALA A 100 -8.09 -11.33 0.75
CA ALA A 100 -9.03 -12.43 0.55
C ALA A 100 -10.13 -12.45 1.63
N GLU A 101 -9.79 -12.10 2.87
CA GLU A 101 -10.78 -11.97 3.94
C GLU A 101 -11.70 -10.77 3.77
N LEU A 102 -11.18 -9.63 3.31
CA LEU A 102 -12.02 -8.48 2.94
C LEU A 102 -12.96 -8.83 1.78
N LEU A 103 -12.45 -9.49 0.74
CA LEU A 103 -13.29 -9.96 -0.37
C LEU A 103 -14.42 -10.88 0.11
N LYS A 104 -14.10 -11.79 1.04
CA LYS A 104 -15.11 -12.67 1.65
C LYS A 104 -16.10 -11.89 2.52
N TYR A 105 -15.65 -10.88 3.25
CA TYR A 105 -16.53 -10.03 4.05
C TYR A 105 -17.50 -9.26 3.15
N TYR A 106 -17.01 -8.65 2.08
CA TYR A 106 -17.82 -7.84 1.16
C TYR A 106 -18.64 -8.67 0.16
N SER A 107 -18.44 -9.99 0.05
CA SER A 107 -19.26 -10.83 -0.86
C SER A 107 -20.71 -10.99 -0.43
N ASP A 108 -21.01 -10.69 0.84
CA ASP A 108 -22.35 -10.81 1.41
C ASP A 108 -23.21 -9.54 1.22
N PHE A 109 -22.65 -8.51 0.57
CA PHE A 109 -23.28 -7.19 0.37
C PHE A 109 -23.57 -6.94 -1.11
N ASP A 110 -24.59 -6.11 -1.38
CA ASP A 110 -24.95 -5.74 -2.75
C ASP A 110 -23.92 -4.77 -3.36
N GLU A 111 -23.83 -4.74 -4.69
CA GLU A 111 -22.83 -3.93 -5.43
C GLU A 111 -22.82 -2.45 -5.03
N VAL A 112 -24.00 -1.88 -4.76
CA VAL A 112 -24.14 -0.47 -4.33
C VAL A 112 -23.46 -0.24 -2.98
N GLN A 113 -23.54 -1.20 -2.07
CA GLN A 113 -22.92 -1.12 -0.74
C GLN A 113 -21.41 -1.37 -0.79
N CYS A 114 -20.94 -2.06 -1.83
CA CYS A 114 -19.53 -2.39 -2.03
C CYS A 114 -18.78 -1.44 -2.96
N HIS A 115 -19.42 -0.37 -3.45
CA HIS A 115 -18.88 0.44 -4.54
C HIS A 115 -17.45 0.95 -4.26
N GLU A 116 -17.23 1.55 -3.09
CA GLU A 116 -15.91 2.06 -2.68
C GLU A 116 -14.88 0.94 -2.51
N PHE A 117 -15.29 -0.20 -1.96
CA PHE A 117 -14.44 -1.38 -1.82
C PHE A 117 -14.03 -1.96 -3.18
N ILE A 118 -14.94 -2.04 -4.13
CA ILE A 118 -14.67 -2.49 -5.50
C ILE A 118 -13.67 -1.55 -6.18
N GLN A 119 -13.85 -0.24 -6.03
CA GLN A 119 -12.90 0.75 -6.54
C GLN A 119 -11.50 0.58 -5.92
N LEU A 120 -11.42 0.39 -4.60
CA LEU A 120 -10.16 0.12 -3.91
C LEU A 120 -9.48 -1.14 -4.46
N MET A 121 -10.20 -2.25 -4.58
CA MET A 121 -9.64 -3.52 -5.08
C MET A 121 -9.13 -3.39 -6.52
N ASN A 122 -9.84 -2.66 -7.39
CA ASN A 122 -9.38 -2.38 -8.74
C ASN A 122 -8.06 -1.60 -8.76
N LEU A 123 -7.93 -0.58 -7.88
CA LEU A 123 -6.69 0.18 -7.76
C LEU A 123 -5.54 -0.67 -7.20
N ILE A 124 -5.80 -1.53 -6.21
CA ILE A 124 -4.79 -2.47 -5.67
C ILE A 124 -4.32 -3.43 -6.77
N THR A 125 -5.23 -4.01 -7.55
CA THR A 125 -4.89 -4.91 -8.66
C THR A 125 -4.08 -4.20 -9.74
N LEU A 126 -4.51 -3.01 -10.15
CA LEU A 126 -3.80 -2.21 -11.15
C LEU A 126 -2.38 -1.87 -10.69
N ALA A 127 -2.25 -1.36 -9.47
CA ALA A 127 -0.95 -0.97 -8.94
C ALA A 127 -0.05 -2.19 -8.73
N SER A 128 -0.58 -3.29 -8.20
CA SER A 128 0.19 -4.54 -8.04
C SER A 128 0.73 -5.01 -9.39
N SER A 129 -0.09 -4.99 -10.45
CA SER A 129 0.34 -5.33 -11.82
C SER A 129 1.53 -4.48 -12.28
N ILE A 130 1.47 -3.15 -12.08
CA ILE A 130 2.57 -2.23 -12.42
C ILE A 130 3.87 -2.58 -11.66
N TYR A 131 3.76 -2.94 -10.38
CA TYR A 131 4.93 -3.23 -9.55
C TYR A 131 5.50 -4.65 -9.73
N THR A 132 4.67 -5.63 -10.12
CA THR A 132 5.08 -7.02 -10.30
C THR A 132 5.49 -7.35 -11.73
N ASP A 133 5.02 -6.59 -12.71
CA ASP A 133 5.44 -6.79 -14.09
C ASP A 133 6.93 -6.41 -14.21
N GLU A 134 7.75 -7.28 -14.80
CA GLU A 134 9.17 -7.04 -15.07
C GLU A 134 9.36 -5.96 -16.16
N THR A 135 8.58 -4.90 -16.12
CA THR A 135 8.80 -3.72 -16.95
C THR A 135 10.05 -3.03 -16.43
N ARG A 136 11.18 -3.40 -17.03
CA ARG A 136 12.41 -2.60 -16.99
C ARG A 136 12.06 -1.24 -17.57
N TYR A 137 11.62 -0.32 -16.72
CA TYR A 137 11.58 1.09 -17.04
C TYR A 137 13.03 1.53 -17.20
N ASN A 138 13.56 1.41 -18.42
CA ASN A 138 14.76 2.10 -18.81
C ASN A 138 14.42 3.58 -18.74
N LEU A 139 14.65 4.18 -17.57
CA LEU A 139 14.66 5.62 -17.37
C LEU A 139 15.76 6.17 -18.28
N VAL A 140 15.40 6.50 -19.52
CA VAL A 140 16.28 7.23 -20.41
C VAL A 140 16.32 8.65 -19.86
N SER A 141 17.40 9.00 -19.17
CA SER A 141 17.71 10.38 -18.83
C SER A 141 17.63 11.20 -20.11
N ILE A 142 16.65 12.11 -20.19
CA ILE A 142 16.59 13.09 -21.27
C ILE A 142 17.44 14.24 -20.78
N ASP A 143 18.71 14.24 -21.19
CA ASP A 143 19.59 15.39 -21.03
C ASP A 143 18.98 16.57 -21.80
N PRO A 144 18.51 17.64 -21.13
CA PRO A 144 17.85 18.76 -21.80
C PRO A 144 18.80 19.58 -22.70
N PHE A 145 20.10 19.31 -22.62
CA PHE A 145 21.16 20.11 -23.25
C PHE A 145 21.80 19.48 -24.48
N ASN A 146 21.31 18.33 -24.97
CA ASN A 146 21.82 17.73 -26.21
C ASN A 146 20.78 17.79 -27.35
N PRO A 147 20.85 18.79 -28.25
CA PRO A 147 19.85 19.00 -29.30
C PRO A 147 19.93 18.00 -30.47
N LEU A 148 20.79 16.98 -30.42
CA LEU A 148 21.04 16.08 -31.55
C LEU A 148 20.24 14.77 -31.55
N VAL A 149 19.33 14.53 -30.60
CA VAL A 149 18.46 13.34 -30.62
C VAL A 149 17.00 13.73 -30.88
N ARG A 150 16.76 14.38 -32.03
CA ARG A 150 15.41 14.50 -32.62
C ARG A 150 15.17 13.35 -33.59
N GLU A 151 14.90 12.17 -33.04
CA GLU A 151 13.97 11.19 -33.62
C GLU A 151 13.80 10.03 -32.63
N LYS A 152 12.82 10.14 -31.72
CA LYS A 152 12.34 9.00 -30.95
C LYS A 152 11.02 8.53 -31.56
N ARG A 153 11.13 7.60 -32.51
CA ARG A 153 10.03 6.70 -32.89
C ARG A 153 9.75 5.78 -31.70
N ILE A 154 8.48 5.68 -31.32
CA ILE A 154 8.00 4.70 -30.33
C ILE A 154 8.16 3.32 -30.96
N PHE A 155 9.14 2.54 -30.51
CA PHE A 155 9.21 1.12 -30.84
C PHE A 155 8.75 0.33 -29.63
N SER A 156 7.49 -0.12 -29.65
CA SER A 156 7.06 -1.28 -28.88
C SER A 156 7.61 -2.52 -29.61
N GLN A 157 8.58 -3.20 -29.00
CA GLN A 157 8.91 -4.56 -29.42
C GLN A 157 8.03 -5.52 -28.64
N ALA A 158 6.91 -5.93 -29.25
CA ALA A 158 6.29 -7.20 -28.92
C ALA A 158 7.18 -8.31 -29.50
N ARG A 159 7.68 -9.21 -28.65
CA ARG A 159 8.33 -10.43 -29.12
C ARG A 159 7.27 -11.52 -29.25
N CYS A 160 7.17 -12.09 -30.46
CA CYS A 160 6.62 -13.42 -30.70
C CYS A 160 7.47 -14.49 -30.00
#